data_AF-A0A7W9WPD8-F1
#
_entry.id   AF-A0A7W9WPD8-F1
#
_cell.length_a   1.000
_cell.length_b   1.000
_cell.length_c   1.000
_cell.angle_alpha   90.00
_cell.angle_beta   90.00
_cell.angle_gamma   90.00
#
_symmetry.space_group_name_H-M   'P 1'
#
loop_
_entity.id
_entity.type
_entity.pdbx_description
1 polymer ?
#
loop_
_entity_poly.entity_id
_entity_poly.type
_entity_poly.pdbx_seq_one_letter_code
_entity_poly.pdbx_strand_id
1 'polypeptide(L)'
;MTSLEANIKFYETHYDMLRQWFLRPGDKVVLGDRQNRTCRFCGRKPPEVTFRKVAHAIPEALGNKSIESVYECDDCNEGFGRGIENDLGNWSKPTRTFARIRGKSGVPTLKKGGDGKGWRIECQATPGIDPLATPKTDPPYG
;
A
#
# COMPACT_ATOMS: atom_id res chain seq x y z
N MET A 1 13.24 -9.85 32.43
CA MET A 1 12.38 -9.63 31.27
C MET A 1 13.01 -8.51 30.45
N THR A 2 13.40 -8.79 29.22
CA THR A 2 13.99 -7.78 28.32
C THR A 2 12.92 -6.76 27.91
N SER A 3 13.33 -5.58 27.43
CA SER A 3 12.39 -4.59 26.90
C SER A 3 11.54 -5.15 25.74
N LEU A 4 12.12 -6.05 24.93
CA LEU A 4 11.42 -6.74 23.86
C LEU A 4 10.31 -7.67 24.38
N GLU A 5 10.61 -8.51 25.38
CA GLU A 5 9.63 -9.41 25.99
C GLU A 5 8.48 -8.65 26.65
N ALA A 6 8.79 -7.52 27.31
CA ALA A 6 7.76 -6.65 27.89
C ALA A 6 6.83 -6.06 26.82
N ASN A 7 7.40 -5.62 25.69
CA ASN A 7 6.63 -5.07 24.58
C ASN A 7 5.74 -6.13 23.92
N ILE A 8 6.26 -7.34 23.66
CA ILE A 8 5.48 -8.44 23.08
C ILE A 8 4.30 -8.78 23.99
N LYS A 9 4.56 -8.97 25.29
CA LYS A 9 3.53 -9.27 26.27
C LYS A 9 2.44 -8.19 26.33
N PHE A 10 2.83 -6.92 26.23
CA PHE A 10 1.85 -5.83 26.18
C PHE A 10 0.89 -5.97 25.00
N TYR A 11 1.38 -6.27 23.79
CA TYR A 11 0.49 -6.44 22.65
C TYR A 11 -0.39 -7.68 22.79
N GLU A 12 0.16 -8.80 23.25
CA GLU A 12 -0.60 -10.04 23.45
C GLU A 12 -1.73 -9.90 24.49
N THR A 13 -1.56 -9.07 25.52
CA THR A 13 -2.58 -8.93 26.58
C THR A 13 -3.62 -7.86 26.29
N HIS A 14 -3.33 -6.89 25.41
CA HIS A 14 -4.22 -5.74 25.18
C HIS A 14 -4.84 -5.70 23.78
N TYR A 15 -4.39 -6.56 22.85
CA TYR A 15 -4.86 -6.55 21.48
C TYR A 15 -5.17 -7.96 20.98
N ASP A 16 -6.35 -8.12 20.39
CA ASP A 16 -6.73 -9.34 19.68
C ASP A 16 -6.43 -9.23 18.18
N MET A 17 -5.82 -10.28 17.62
CA MET A 17 -5.65 -10.38 16.17
C MET A 17 -6.98 -10.78 15.52
N LEU A 18 -7.70 -9.79 15.00
CA LEU A 18 -9.01 -10.03 14.37
C LEU A 18 -8.92 -10.74 13.01
N ARG A 19 -7.89 -10.41 12.23
CA ARG A 19 -7.70 -10.88 10.84
C ARG A 19 -6.24 -10.79 10.43
N GLN A 20 -5.83 -11.69 9.53
CA GLN A 20 -4.55 -11.66 8.83
C GLN A 20 -4.81 -11.83 7.33
N TRP A 21 -4.13 -11.01 6.52
CA TRP A 21 -4.26 -11.05 5.06
C TRP A 21 -2.90 -11.13 4.39
N PHE A 22 -2.83 -11.93 3.32
CA PHE A 22 -1.69 -11.94 2.41
C PHE A 22 -1.98 -11.00 1.24
N LEU A 23 -1.10 -10.03 0.99
CA LEU A 23 -1.24 -9.05 -0.08
C LEU A 23 -0.88 -9.65 -1.45
N ARG A 24 -1.69 -10.59 -1.92
CA ARG A 24 -1.49 -11.23 -3.23
C ARG A 24 -2.21 -10.44 -4.32
N PRO A 25 -1.53 -10.09 -5.44
CA PRO A 25 -2.20 -9.49 -6.59
C PRO A 25 -3.36 -10.38 -7.07
N GLY A 26 -4.53 -9.80 -7.28
CA GLY A 26 -5.75 -10.51 -7.69
C GLY A 26 -6.72 -10.79 -6.53
N ASP A 27 -6.22 -10.97 -5.32
CA ASP A 27 -7.05 -11.17 -4.12
C ASP A 27 -7.48 -9.81 -3.57
N LYS A 28 -8.67 -9.33 -3.93
CA LYS A 28 -9.21 -8.07 -3.42
C LYS A 28 -9.96 -8.26 -2.11
N VAL A 29 -9.62 -7.44 -1.12
CA VAL A 29 -10.29 -7.36 0.19
C VAL A 29 -10.73 -5.91 0.39
N VAL A 30 -12.00 -5.73 0.74
CA VAL A 30 -12.54 -4.40 1.05
C VAL A 30 -12.85 -4.35 2.54
N LEU A 31 -12.19 -3.44 3.25
CA LEU A 31 -12.40 -3.22 4.67
C LEU A 31 -13.51 -2.19 4.87
N GLY A 32 -14.60 -2.64 5.49
CA GLY A 32 -15.63 -1.80 6.07
C GLY A 32 -17.01 -1.98 5.50
N ASP A 33 -17.94 -1.19 6.05
CA ASP A 33 -19.34 -1.25 5.70
C ASP A 33 -19.68 -0.17 4.66
N ARG A 34 -20.06 -0.62 3.46
CA ARG A 34 -20.45 0.28 2.36
C ARG A 34 -21.80 0.95 2.58
N GLN A 35 -22.64 0.40 3.47
CA GLN A 35 -23.98 0.89 3.76
C GLN A 35 -23.95 1.96 4.86
N ASN A 36 -23.16 1.77 5.92
CA ASN A 36 -23.03 2.71 7.03
C ASN A 36 -21.65 3.39 7.06
N ARG A 37 -21.37 4.22 6.06
CA ARG A 37 -20.05 4.86 5.92
C ARG A 37 -19.88 6.01 6.91
N THR A 38 -18.86 5.88 7.75
CA THR A 38 -18.36 6.93 8.64
C THR A 38 -16.85 7.02 8.46
N CYS A 39 -16.33 8.22 8.24
CA CYS A 39 -14.89 8.39 8.07
C CYS A 39 -14.19 8.15 9.42
N ARG A 40 -13.24 7.21 9.48
CA ARG A 40 -12.49 6.89 10.71
C ARG A 40 -11.59 8.01 11.21
N PHE A 41 -11.28 8.99 10.35
CA PHE A 41 -10.35 10.07 10.65
C PHE A 41 -11.06 11.36 11.08
N CYS A 42 -12.02 11.83 10.28
CA CYS A 42 -12.75 13.07 10.58
C CYS A 42 -14.12 12.85 11.23
N GLY A 43 -14.59 11.60 11.34
CA GLY A 43 -15.88 11.24 11.95
C GLY A 43 -17.12 11.59 11.13
N ARG A 44 -16.97 12.31 10.00
CA ARG A 44 -18.11 12.77 9.17
C ARG A 44 -18.71 11.64 8.34
N LYS A 45 -19.98 11.83 7.95
CA LYS A 45 -20.79 10.90 7.14
C LYS A 45 -21.38 11.60 5.91
N PRO A 46 -21.92 10.88 4.92
CA PRO A 46 -22.70 11.51 3.87
C PRO A 46 -23.93 12.24 4.46
N PRO A 47 -24.30 13.43 3.94
CA PRO A 47 -23.78 14.08 2.73
C PRO A 47 -22.58 15.02 2.96
N GLU A 48 -22.11 15.22 4.19
CA GLU A 48 -21.03 16.18 4.50
C GLU A 48 -19.70 15.84 3.82
N VAL A 49 -19.46 14.55 3.57
CA VAL A 49 -18.29 14.03 2.87
C VAL A 49 -18.69 12.93 1.89
N THR A 50 -17.88 12.71 0.85
CA THR A 50 -18.09 11.65 -0.14
C THR A 50 -17.10 10.50 0.04
N PHE A 51 -17.46 9.33 -0.49
CA PHE A 51 -16.66 8.10 -0.45
C PHE A 51 -16.61 7.50 -1.87
N ARG A 52 -16.29 8.33 -2.86
CA ARG A 52 -16.28 7.96 -4.28
C ARG A 52 -14.92 7.44 -4.71
N LYS A 53 -13.85 7.84 -4.03
CA LYS A 53 -12.48 7.43 -4.34
C LYS A 53 -12.16 6.11 -3.65
N VAL A 54 -11.33 5.33 -4.32
CA VAL A 54 -10.74 4.13 -3.71
C VAL A 54 -9.63 4.59 -2.76
N ALA A 55 -9.80 4.33 -1.47
CA ALA A 55 -8.76 4.50 -0.48
C ALA A 55 -8.07 3.14 -0.27
N HIS A 56 -6.74 3.12 -0.27
CA HIS A 56 -5.97 1.92 0.00
C HIS A 56 -5.61 1.86 1.49
N ALA A 57 -5.94 0.76 2.18
CA ALA A 57 -5.66 0.65 3.62
C ALA A 57 -4.15 0.67 3.94
N ILE A 58 -3.35 0.23 2.97
CA ILE A 58 -1.90 0.31 2.94
C ILE A 58 -1.54 1.03 1.63
N PRO A 59 -0.61 2.01 1.61
CA PRO A 59 -0.28 2.73 0.39
C PRO A 59 0.13 1.78 -0.74
N GLU A 60 -0.42 1.98 -1.94
CA GLU A 60 -0.07 1.19 -3.14
C GLU A 60 1.43 1.23 -3.44
N ALA A 61 2.09 2.33 -3.06
CA ALA A 61 3.54 2.49 -3.12
C ALA A 61 4.28 1.32 -2.44
N LEU A 62 3.78 0.80 -1.32
CA LEU A 62 4.38 -0.31 -0.60
C LEU A 62 4.04 -1.68 -1.19
N GLY A 63 3.38 -1.72 -2.36
CA GLY A 63 3.03 -2.94 -3.08
C GLY A 63 1.62 -3.46 -2.77
N ASN A 64 0.82 -2.73 -1.99
CA ASN A 64 -0.58 -3.11 -1.75
C ASN A 64 -1.42 -2.93 -3.02
N LYS A 65 -1.89 -4.04 -3.59
CA LYS A 65 -2.82 -4.06 -4.73
C LYS A 65 -4.17 -4.70 -4.38
N SER A 66 -4.37 -4.99 -3.10
CA SER A 66 -5.33 -5.99 -2.64
C SER A 66 -6.32 -5.42 -1.64
N ILE A 67 -5.85 -4.63 -0.66
CA ILE A 67 -6.69 -4.13 0.43
C ILE A 67 -7.14 -2.70 0.19
N GLU A 68 -8.43 -2.54 -0.04
CA GLU A 68 -9.13 -1.26 -0.15
C GLU A 68 -9.88 -0.97 1.16
N SER A 69 -10.04 0.30 1.53
CA SER A 69 -10.75 0.76 2.72
C SER A 69 -11.96 1.60 2.31
N VAL A 70 -13.12 1.32 2.90
CA VAL A 70 -14.32 2.18 2.77
C VAL A 70 -14.57 3.02 4.02
N TYR A 71 -13.66 2.96 5.00
CA TYR A 71 -13.71 3.77 6.23
C TYR A 71 -13.16 5.18 6.06
N GLU A 72 -12.89 5.61 4.83
CA GLU A 72 -12.15 6.85 4.57
C GLU A 72 -12.86 7.69 3.51
N CYS A 73 -13.16 8.94 3.85
CA CYS A 73 -13.77 9.86 2.92
C CYS A 73 -12.75 10.43 1.92
N ASP A 74 -13.26 10.99 0.82
CA ASP A 74 -12.44 11.51 -0.28
C ASP A 74 -11.48 12.61 0.19
N ASP A 75 -11.92 13.50 1.08
CA ASP A 75 -11.09 14.60 1.62
C ASP A 75 -9.90 14.10 2.43
N CYS A 76 -10.13 13.11 3.31
CA CYS A 76 -9.07 12.50 4.11
C CYS A 76 -8.12 11.69 3.22
N ASN A 77 -8.65 10.86 2.32
CA ASN A 77 -7.87 10.06 1.37
C ASN A 77 -6.93 10.95 0.54
N GLU A 78 -7.44 12.07 0.02
CA GLU A 78 -6.61 13.02 -0.70
C GLU A 78 -5.61 13.75 0.19
N GLY A 79 -6.00 14.10 1.41
CA GLY A 79 -5.13 14.76 2.39
C GLY A 79 -3.91 13.91 2.71
N PHE A 80 -4.10 12.62 3.01
CA PHE A 80 -3.00 11.69 3.24
C PHE A 80 -2.21 11.42 1.97
N GLY A 81 -2.88 11.25 0.83
CA GLY A 81 -2.24 11.06 -0.47
C GLY A 81 -1.27 12.18 -0.84
N ARG A 82 -1.63 13.45 -0.58
CA ARG A 82 -0.78 14.63 -0.86
C ARG A 82 0.32 14.83 0.17
N GLY A 83 0.06 14.52 1.43
CA GLY A 83 1.00 14.71 2.54
C GLY A 83 1.77 13.43 2.87
N ILE A 84 1.27 12.71 3.89
CA ILE A 84 1.96 11.60 4.54
C ILE A 84 2.37 10.50 3.56
N GLU A 85 1.48 10.10 2.63
CA GLU A 85 1.80 9.04 1.67
C GLU A 85 2.83 9.47 0.63
N ASN A 86 2.82 10.74 0.23
CA ASN A 86 3.84 11.28 -0.67
C ASN A 86 5.22 11.32 0.02
N ASP A 87 5.27 11.77 1.27
CA ASP A 87 6.51 11.81 2.06
C ASP A 87 7.04 10.42 2.35
N LEU A 88 6.17 9.49 2.78
CA LEU A 88 6.51 8.08 2.94
C LEU A 88 6.98 7.48 1.62
N GLY A 89 6.30 7.82 0.53
CA GLY A 89 6.66 7.42 -0.83
C GLY A 89 8.07 7.87 -1.19
N ASN A 90 8.46 9.11 -0.86
CA ASN A 90 9.78 9.70 -1.09
C ASN A 90 10.87 9.06 -0.22
N TRP A 91 10.59 8.91 1.08
CA TRP A 91 11.51 8.30 2.04
C TRP A 91 11.79 6.82 1.70
N SER A 92 10.76 6.07 1.31
CA SER A 92 10.87 4.65 0.95
C SER A 92 11.42 4.38 -0.46
N LYS A 93 11.75 5.40 -1.27
CA LYS A 93 12.26 5.22 -2.64
C LYS A 93 13.48 4.29 -2.72
N PRO A 94 14.54 4.47 -1.91
CA PRO A 94 15.73 3.64 -2.03
C PRO A 94 15.41 2.17 -1.74
N THR A 95 14.73 1.89 -0.62
CA THR A 95 14.39 0.53 -0.19
C THR A 95 13.47 -0.18 -1.18
N ARG A 96 12.43 0.51 -1.67
CA ARG A 96 11.49 -0.05 -2.68
C ARG A 96 12.15 -0.32 -4.01
N THR A 97 13.17 0.45 -4.38
CA THR A 97 13.93 0.20 -5.62
C THR A 97 14.78 -1.06 -5.49
N PHE A 98 15.50 -1.22 -4.37
CA PHE A 98 16.26 -2.44 -4.10
C PHE A 98 15.36 -3.68 -3.98
N ALA A 99 14.21 -3.55 -3.34
CA ALA A 99 13.23 -4.63 -3.16
C ALA A 99 12.35 -4.90 -4.39
N ARG A 100 12.50 -4.14 -5.48
CA ARG A 100 11.71 -4.24 -6.73
C ARG A 100 10.19 -4.21 -6.52
N ILE A 101 9.72 -3.45 -5.54
CA ILE A 101 8.29 -3.33 -5.22
C ILE A 101 7.60 -2.49 -6.32
N ARG A 102 6.60 -3.07 -7.00
CA ARG A 102 5.80 -2.40 -8.04
C ARG A 102 4.72 -1.53 -7.41
N GLY A 103 4.81 -0.21 -7.58
CA GLY A 103 3.72 0.73 -7.33
C GLY A 103 2.84 0.94 -8.57
N LYS A 104 2.04 2.02 -8.56
CA LYS A 104 1.10 2.38 -9.63
C LYS A 104 1.74 2.49 -11.03
N SER A 105 2.95 3.04 -11.10
CA SER A 105 3.69 3.25 -12.35
C SER A 105 4.80 2.21 -12.58
N GLY A 106 4.73 1.05 -11.91
CA GLY A 106 5.76 0.01 -11.97
C GLY A 106 6.77 0.09 -10.82
N VAL A 107 7.94 -0.52 -11.01
CA VAL A 107 9.05 -0.42 -10.04
C VAL A 107 9.62 1.00 -10.10
N PRO A 108 9.82 1.70 -8.97
CA PRO A 108 10.44 3.02 -8.98
C PRO A 108 11.78 3.02 -9.73
N THR A 109 11.87 3.82 -10.78
CA THR A 109 13.11 4.05 -11.54
C THR A 109 13.91 5.18 -10.93
N LEU A 110 15.22 5.07 -11.01
CA LEU A 110 16.16 5.88 -10.26
C LEU A 110 17.08 6.61 -11.28
N LYS A 111 16.64 7.76 -11.80
CA LYS A 111 17.39 8.62 -12.75
C LYS A 111 18.25 9.68 -12.05
N LYS A 112 19.32 10.13 -12.73
CA LYS A 112 20.15 11.31 -12.36
C LYS A 112 19.27 12.56 -12.37
N GLY A 113 19.25 13.33 -11.28
CA GLY A 113 18.77 14.70 -11.33
C GLY A 113 19.74 15.52 -12.18
N GLY A 114 19.25 16.35 -13.10
CA GLY A 114 20.08 17.43 -13.64
C GLY A 114 20.61 18.30 -12.49
N ASP A 115 21.80 18.89 -12.66
CA ASP A 115 22.54 19.89 -11.86
C ASP A 115 22.44 19.86 -10.31
N GLY A 116 21.91 18.80 -9.72
CA GLY A 116 21.74 18.60 -8.28
C GLY A 116 22.42 17.32 -7.82
N LYS A 117 23.25 17.44 -6.76
CA LYS A 117 24.01 16.34 -6.18
C LYS A 117 23.09 15.23 -5.64
N GLY A 118 22.87 14.17 -6.41
CA GLY A 118 22.14 12.99 -5.95
C GLY A 118 22.32 11.78 -6.87
N TRP A 119 22.59 10.61 -6.27
CA TRP A 119 22.76 9.33 -6.94
C TRP A 119 21.48 8.49 -6.92
N ARG A 120 21.21 7.74 -8.00
CA ARG A 120 20.06 6.81 -8.14
C ARG A 120 20.43 5.65 -9.12
N ILE A 121 20.08 4.38 -8.79
CA ILE A 121 20.38 3.07 -9.43
C ILE A 121 19.25 2.51 -10.34
N GLU A 122 19.47 2.29 -11.64
CA GLU A 122 18.48 1.67 -12.56
C GLU A 122 18.71 0.17 -12.84
N CYS A 123 17.62 -0.56 -13.18
CA CYS A 123 17.66 -1.93 -13.69
C CYS A 123 16.81 -2.01 -14.97
N GLN A 124 17.42 -2.34 -16.12
CA GLN A 124 16.70 -2.55 -17.37
C GLN A 124 16.05 -3.93 -17.37
N ALA A 125 14.78 -4.03 -17.77
CA ALA A 125 14.16 -5.30 -18.09
C ALA A 125 14.70 -5.76 -19.46
N THR A 126 15.35 -6.93 -19.51
CA THR A 126 15.80 -7.54 -20.76
C THR A 126 14.57 -7.97 -21.57
N PRO A 127 14.45 -7.63 -22.87
CA PRO A 127 13.36 -8.13 -23.70
C PRO A 127 13.41 -9.65 -23.75
N GLY A 128 12.32 -10.31 -23.32
CA GLY A 128 12.19 -11.77 -23.36
C GLY A 128 12.51 -12.52 -22.07
N ILE A 129 12.97 -11.84 -21.02
CA ILE A 129 13.06 -12.42 -19.67
C ILE A 129 12.38 -11.45 -18.71
N ASP A 130 11.08 -11.62 -18.49
CA ASP A 130 10.44 -11.11 -17.27
C ASP A 130 10.59 -12.18 -16.18
N PRO A 131 11.56 -12.07 -15.25
CA PRO A 131 11.71 -13.02 -14.16
C PRO A 131 10.53 -12.97 -13.17
N LEU A 132 9.53 -12.11 -13.42
CA LEU A 132 8.30 -11.94 -12.66
C LEU A 132 7.03 -12.13 -13.53
N ALA A 133 7.15 -12.70 -14.73
CA ALA A 133 6.00 -13.24 -15.43
C ALA A 133 5.42 -14.36 -14.56
N THR A 134 4.27 -14.10 -13.92
CA THR A 134 3.48 -15.19 -13.35
C THR A 134 3.18 -16.15 -14.49
N PRO A 135 3.45 -17.46 -14.36
CA PRO A 135 2.98 -18.42 -15.35
C PRO A 135 1.49 -18.16 -15.54
N LYS A 136 1.05 -18.04 -16.80
CA LYS A 136 -0.38 -18.11 -17.10
C LYS A 136 -0.80 -19.50 -16.63
N THR A 137 -1.41 -19.58 -15.45
CA THR A 137 -2.10 -20.78 -15.04
C THR A 137 -3.33 -20.84 -15.93
N ASP A 138 -3.31 -21.73 -16.91
CA ASP A 138 -4.53 -22.12 -17.61
C ASP A 138 -5.56 -22.56 -16.54
N PRO A 139 -6.84 -22.18 -16.67
CA PRO A 139 -7.86 -22.61 -15.73
C PRO A 139 -7.92 -24.14 -15.72
N PRO A 140 -7.88 -24.79 -14.53
CA PRO A 140 -8.09 -26.22 -14.49
C PRO A 140 -9.57 -26.48 -14.76
N TYR A 141 -9.84 -27.38 -15.71
CA TYR A 141 -11.12 -27.95 -16.11
C TYR A 141 -11.96 -27.14 -17.11
N GLY A 142 -11.84 -27.55 -18.38
CA GLY A 142 -12.99 -27.74 -19.26
C GLY A 142 -13.49 -29.18 -19.17
#